data_AF-A0A955IU78-F1
#
_entry.id   AF-A0A955IU78-F1
#
_cell.length_a   1.000
_cell.length_b   1.000
_cell.length_c   1.000
_cell.angle_alpha   90.00
_cell.angle_beta   90.00
_cell.angle_gamma   90.00
#
_symmetry.space_group_name_H-M   'P 1'
#
loop_
_entity.id
_entity.type
_entity.pdbx_description
1 polymer ?
#
loop_
_entity_poly.entity_id
_entity_poly.type
_entity_poly.pdbx_seq_one_letter_code
_entity_poly.pdbx_strand_id
1 'polypeptide(L)'
;MKTWVLLYGIGILAGCGESEGDVAADTGSDTTADVDATDTTQDTSGDGEGPTTLDIPEGCNPIAFEWDCMLPYPTDFFLVDDASMPSGSRVEIPHADLPITDSGDVPIDFFALHPADGFPAVPVILAVFPEGVDTSNLVFHTDESYAASQTPASPTTLLDADTGAAVMHFAELDTRRTDLPERQALIIRPLERLQDGHRYIVALRHIENRDGAEVATPNGFRQIRDGEAADVPALAGLVEHYEQDI
;
A
#
# COMPACT_ATOMS: atom_id res chain seq x y z
N MET A 1 -10.19 18.62 -19.46
CA MET A 1 -11.34 17.96 -20.12
C MET A 1 -10.91 17.29 -21.42
N LYS A 2 -10.43 16.05 -21.35
CA LYS A 2 -10.37 15.09 -22.47
C LYS A 2 -10.59 13.70 -21.89
N THR A 3 -11.79 13.20 -22.11
CA THR A 3 -12.28 11.88 -21.73
C THR A 3 -11.57 10.79 -22.55
N TRP A 4 -11.06 9.76 -21.88
CA TRP A 4 -10.74 8.48 -22.51
C TRP A 4 -11.42 7.37 -21.68
N VAL A 5 -12.40 6.71 -22.29
CA VAL A 5 -13.07 5.53 -21.73
C VAL A 5 -12.40 4.31 -22.39
N LEU A 6 -11.74 3.47 -21.58
CA LEU A 6 -11.28 2.15 -22.00
C LEU A 6 -12.29 1.11 -21.48
N LEU A 7 -13.14 0.63 -22.39
CA LEU A 7 -14.04 -0.50 -22.17
C LEU A 7 -13.24 -1.80 -22.36
N TYR A 8 -13.11 -2.61 -21.30
CA TYR A 8 -12.73 -4.02 -21.44
C TYR A 8 -13.99 -4.87 -21.58
N GLY A 9 -14.18 -5.44 -22.77
CA GLY A 9 -15.22 -6.44 -23.05
C GLY A 9 -14.76 -7.83 -22.63
N ILE A 10 -15.44 -8.44 -21.66
CA ILE A 10 -15.30 -9.87 -21.34
C ILE A 10 -16.18 -10.65 -22.33
N GLY A 11 -15.53 -11.38 -23.24
CA GLY A 11 -16.20 -12.38 -24.08
C GLY A 11 -16.38 -13.69 -23.31
N ILE A 12 -17.61 -14.03 -22.94
CA ILE A 12 -17.97 -15.37 -22.47
C ILE A 12 -18.48 -16.16 -23.67
N LEU A 13 -17.71 -17.18 -24.08
CA LEU A 13 -18.17 -18.20 -25.01
C LEU A 13 -19.12 -19.15 -24.26
N ALA A 14 -20.35 -19.25 -24.76
CA ALA A 14 -21.32 -20.24 -24.34
C ALA A 14 -20.91 -21.65 -24.80
N GLY A 15 -20.92 -22.62 -23.89
CA GLY A 15 -20.84 -24.05 -24.18
C GLY A 15 -21.95 -24.79 -23.43
N CYS A 16 -22.97 -25.22 -24.16
CA CYS A 16 -24.01 -26.15 -23.69
C CYS A 16 -23.53 -27.59 -23.85
N GLY A 17 -23.84 -28.47 -22.90
CA GLY A 17 -23.65 -29.92 -23.02
C GLY A 17 -24.37 -30.67 -21.90
N GLU A 18 -25.43 -31.37 -22.27
CA GLU A 18 -26.44 -32.00 -21.42
C GLU A 18 -26.15 -33.50 -21.16
N SER A 19 -26.75 -33.99 -20.07
CA SER A 19 -26.84 -35.30 -19.39
C SER A 19 -26.64 -36.64 -20.14
N GLU A 20 -26.26 -37.72 -19.42
CA GLU A 20 -27.18 -38.81 -18.96
C GLU A 20 -26.47 -40.05 -18.35
N GLY A 21 -26.98 -40.52 -17.19
CA GLY A 21 -27.17 -41.92 -16.76
C GLY A 21 -25.98 -42.76 -16.23
N ASP A 22 -26.13 -43.81 -15.41
CA ASP A 22 -27.12 -44.24 -14.41
C ASP A 22 -26.55 -45.49 -13.66
N VAL A 23 -27.04 -45.77 -12.45
CA VAL A 23 -27.11 -47.02 -11.63
C VAL A 23 -25.88 -47.76 -11.00
N ALA A 24 -25.89 -47.74 -9.64
CA ALA A 24 -25.78 -48.79 -8.59
C ALA A 24 -24.62 -49.83 -8.49
N ALA A 25 -24.12 -49.98 -7.25
CA ALA A 25 -24.15 -51.26 -6.50
C ALA A 25 -23.98 -51.05 -4.98
N ASP A 26 -24.81 -51.76 -4.22
CA ASP A 26 -24.94 -51.87 -2.76
C ASP A 26 -24.16 -53.08 -2.23
N THR A 27 -23.51 -52.96 -1.07
CA THR A 27 -23.37 -54.05 -0.07
C THR A 27 -23.05 -53.45 1.31
N GLY A 28 -23.96 -53.64 2.27
CA GLY A 28 -23.87 -53.08 3.63
C GLY A 28 -23.08 -53.89 4.67
N SER A 29 -23.07 -53.37 5.90
CA SER A 29 -23.08 -54.12 7.17
C SER A 29 -23.21 -53.18 8.37
N ASP A 30 -24.37 -53.25 9.02
CA ASP A 30 -24.67 -53.24 10.47
C ASP A 30 -23.61 -52.74 11.48
N THR A 31 -23.96 -51.75 12.32
CA THR A 31 -24.10 -51.87 13.80
C THR A 31 -24.40 -50.50 14.43
N THR A 32 -25.44 -50.49 15.28
CA THR A 32 -25.95 -49.38 16.10
C THR A 32 -25.04 -48.91 17.24
N ALA A 33 -24.91 -47.60 17.44
CA ALA A 33 -24.69 -46.97 18.75
C ALA A 33 -25.16 -45.50 18.73
N ASP A 34 -26.19 -45.20 19.50
CA ASP A 34 -26.67 -43.86 19.85
C ASP A 34 -25.61 -43.08 20.63
N VAL A 35 -25.26 -41.86 20.21
CA VAL A 35 -25.03 -40.72 21.13
C VAL A 35 -25.39 -39.40 20.43
N ASP A 36 -26.32 -38.69 21.07
CA ASP A 36 -26.78 -37.32 20.92
C ASP A 36 -25.71 -36.30 20.48
N ALA A 37 -25.95 -35.61 19.35
CA ALA A 37 -25.32 -34.35 19.01
C ALA A 37 -26.27 -33.50 18.15
N THR A 38 -26.60 -32.35 18.72
CA THR A 38 -27.52 -31.32 18.25
C THR A 38 -27.20 -30.83 16.83
N ASP A 39 -28.23 -30.86 16.00
CA ASP A 39 -28.35 -30.16 14.72
C ASP A 39 -28.33 -28.64 14.96
N THR A 40 -27.30 -27.97 14.43
CA THR A 40 -27.41 -26.56 14.02
C THR A 40 -26.41 -26.34 12.89
N THR A 41 -26.87 -26.56 11.65
CA THR A 41 -26.25 -25.95 10.48
C THR A 41 -26.37 -24.44 10.60
N GLN A 42 -25.31 -23.76 11.05
CA GLN A 42 -25.21 -22.32 10.94
C GLN A 42 -24.63 -21.98 9.57
N ASP A 43 -25.55 -21.84 8.62
CA ASP A 43 -25.37 -21.04 7.42
C ASP A 43 -25.03 -19.61 7.87
N THR A 44 -23.74 -19.29 7.96
CA THR A 44 -23.29 -17.89 8.03
C THR A 44 -23.07 -17.42 6.61
N SER A 45 -24.19 -17.06 6.01
CA SER A 45 -24.26 -16.13 4.91
C SER A 45 -23.34 -14.94 5.21
N GLY A 46 -22.51 -14.56 4.24
CA GLY A 46 -21.62 -13.42 4.36
C GLY A 46 -22.40 -12.15 4.64
N ASP A 47 -22.27 -11.65 5.87
CA ASP A 47 -22.70 -10.31 6.21
C ASP A 47 -21.65 -9.35 5.65
N GLY A 48 -22.10 -8.52 4.71
CA GLY A 48 -21.33 -7.40 4.20
C GLY A 48 -21.00 -6.46 5.35
N GLU A 49 -19.73 -6.41 5.72
CA GLU A 49 -19.19 -5.32 6.51
C GLU A 49 -19.40 -4.04 5.68
N GLY A 50 -20.27 -3.15 6.17
CA GLY A 50 -20.33 -1.78 5.64
C GLY A 50 -18.96 -1.09 5.77
N PRO A 51 -18.74 0.06 5.11
CA PRO A 51 -17.43 0.72 5.13
C PRO A 51 -16.97 0.90 6.56
N THR A 52 -15.90 0.20 6.94
CA THR A 52 -15.29 0.31 8.25
C THR A 52 -14.85 1.75 8.42
N THR A 53 -15.48 2.48 9.33
CA THR A 53 -15.07 3.84 9.66
C THR A 53 -13.63 3.78 10.17
N LEU A 54 -12.68 4.36 9.42
CA LEU A 54 -11.29 4.40 9.82
C LEU A 54 -11.12 5.46 10.92
N ASP A 55 -10.64 5.03 12.09
CA ASP A 55 -10.25 5.93 13.17
C ASP A 55 -8.80 6.38 12.94
N ILE A 56 -8.62 7.30 11.99
CA ILE A 56 -7.31 7.84 11.61
C ILE A 56 -6.98 8.97 12.58
N PRO A 57 -5.89 8.87 13.38
CA PRO A 57 -5.52 9.95 14.28
C PRO A 57 -5.20 11.23 13.51
N GLU A 58 -5.56 12.37 14.09
CA GLU A 58 -5.31 13.68 13.48
C GLU A 58 -3.81 13.86 13.18
N GLY A 59 -3.50 14.18 11.93
CA GLY A 59 -2.13 14.35 11.45
C GLY A 59 -1.46 13.07 10.97
N CYS A 60 -2.01 11.88 11.18
CA CYS A 60 -1.39 10.67 10.61
C CYS A 60 -1.62 10.57 9.11
N ASN A 61 -0.59 10.12 8.40
CA ASN A 61 -0.67 9.72 7.01
C ASN A 61 -1.77 8.64 6.87
N PRO A 62 -2.86 8.94 6.16
CA PRO A 62 -4.05 8.12 6.21
C PRO A 62 -3.93 6.86 5.36
N ILE A 63 -2.89 6.71 4.51
CA ILE A 63 -2.70 5.54 3.64
C ILE A 63 -2.43 4.25 4.43
N ALA A 64 -1.62 4.35 5.49
CA ALA A 64 -1.16 3.22 6.31
C ALA A 64 -1.08 3.58 7.79
N PHE A 65 -1.98 4.46 8.25
CA PHE A 65 -2.01 5.03 9.60
C PHE A 65 -1.97 3.97 10.72
N GLU A 66 -2.50 2.76 10.46
CA GLU A 66 -2.50 1.66 11.41
C GLU A 66 -1.13 1.01 11.61
N TRP A 67 -0.17 1.27 10.72
CA TRP A 67 1.17 0.69 10.73
C TRP A 67 2.20 1.69 11.24
N ASP A 68 2.14 2.92 10.72
CA ASP A 68 2.97 4.03 11.16
C ASP A 68 2.28 5.35 10.75
N CYS A 69 2.34 6.35 11.64
CA CYS A 69 1.67 7.63 11.42
C CYS A 69 2.40 8.46 10.34
N MET A 70 3.73 8.32 10.22
CA MET A 70 4.55 9.08 9.29
C MET A 70 4.70 8.36 7.95
N LEU A 71 4.82 7.03 7.97
CA LEU A 71 5.11 6.24 6.78
C LEU A 71 3.83 5.83 6.01
N PRO A 72 3.88 5.78 4.67
CA PRO A 72 5.05 5.97 3.80
C PRO A 72 5.53 7.42 3.71
N TYR A 73 6.84 7.61 3.54
CA TYR A 73 7.50 8.91 3.38
C TYR A 73 8.56 8.85 2.27
N PRO A 74 8.75 9.89 1.44
CA PRO A 74 7.96 11.12 1.36
C PRO A 74 6.54 10.89 0.81
N THR A 75 5.63 11.82 1.09
CA THR A 75 4.24 11.80 0.62
C THR A 75 3.68 13.22 0.49
N ASP A 76 2.88 13.47 -0.53
CA ASP A 76 2.21 14.76 -0.75
C ASP A 76 1.23 15.11 0.39
N PHE A 77 0.84 14.13 1.23
CA PHE A 77 0.04 14.38 2.43
C PHE A 77 0.68 15.41 3.37
N PHE A 78 2.01 15.48 3.41
CA PHE A 78 2.75 16.45 4.23
C PHE A 78 3.08 17.75 3.48
N LEU A 79 2.64 17.93 2.23
CA LEU A 79 2.81 19.17 1.49
C LEU A 79 1.62 20.11 1.74
N VAL A 80 1.93 21.34 2.10
CA VAL A 80 0.94 22.41 2.27
C VAL A 80 1.31 23.61 1.40
N ASP A 81 0.29 24.35 0.96
CA ASP A 81 0.48 25.57 0.18
C ASP A 81 1.27 26.63 0.98
N ASP A 82 2.34 27.14 0.38
CA ASP A 82 3.13 28.26 0.91
C ASP A 82 3.67 29.11 -0.25
N ALA A 83 2.97 30.21 -0.55
CA ALA A 83 3.33 31.14 -1.62
C ALA A 83 4.67 31.88 -1.38
N SER A 84 5.28 31.76 -0.20
CA SER A 84 6.62 32.29 0.05
C SER A 84 7.74 31.38 -0.47
N MET A 85 7.43 30.12 -0.77
CA MET A 85 8.35 29.16 -1.34
C MET A 85 8.43 29.26 -2.87
N PRO A 86 9.60 29.00 -3.49
CA PRO A 86 9.72 28.90 -4.94
C PRO A 86 8.78 27.89 -5.60
N SER A 87 8.53 26.71 -5.00
CA SER A 87 7.55 25.76 -5.53
C SER A 87 6.09 26.16 -5.29
N GLY A 88 5.85 27.09 -4.36
CA GLY A 88 4.52 27.40 -3.84
C GLY A 88 4.04 26.44 -2.75
N SER A 89 4.88 25.51 -2.29
CA SER A 89 4.55 24.52 -1.26
C SER A 89 5.69 24.32 -0.28
N ARG A 90 5.37 23.84 0.93
CA ARG A 90 6.35 23.42 1.94
C ARG A 90 5.98 22.08 2.55
N VAL A 91 6.97 21.38 3.09
CA VAL A 91 6.73 20.20 3.95
C VAL A 91 6.34 20.67 5.35
N GLU A 92 5.23 20.16 5.87
CA GLU A 92 4.76 20.35 7.24
C GLU A 92 4.47 18.98 7.86
N ILE A 93 5.26 18.61 8.88
CA ILE A 93 5.07 17.36 9.62
C ILE A 93 4.24 17.65 10.87
N PRO A 94 3.06 17.04 11.01
CA PRO A 94 2.19 17.27 12.16
C PRO A 94 2.84 16.73 13.43
N HIS A 95 2.41 17.29 14.56
CA HIS A 95 3.00 16.98 15.87
C HIS A 95 2.96 15.48 16.22
N ALA A 96 1.98 14.72 15.70
CA ALA A 96 1.89 13.27 15.91
C ALA A 96 3.08 12.50 15.31
N ASP A 97 3.75 13.06 14.29
CA ASP A 97 4.85 12.45 13.54
C ASP A 97 6.23 13.01 13.88
N LEU A 98 6.27 14.04 14.73
CA LEU A 98 7.54 14.64 15.14
C LEU A 98 8.29 13.72 16.11
N PRO A 99 9.59 13.50 15.89
CA PRO A 99 10.41 12.81 16.88
C PRO A 99 10.37 13.52 18.23
N ILE A 100 10.11 12.76 19.28
CA ILE A 100 10.13 13.22 20.67
C ILE A 100 11.47 12.89 21.31
N THR A 101 11.92 13.73 22.24
CA THR A 101 13.10 13.42 23.06
C THR A 101 12.83 12.21 23.97
N ASP A 102 13.90 11.55 24.45
CA ASP A 102 13.80 10.46 25.43
C ASP A 102 13.09 10.89 26.74
N SER A 103 13.03 12.19 27.03
CA SER A 103 12.28 12.76 28.16
C SER A 103 10.78 12.94 27.90
N GLY A 104 10.29 12.58 26.70
CA GLY A 104 8.87 12.44 26.36
C GLY A 104 8.08 13.71 26.02
N ASP A 105 8.59 14.90 26.39
CA ASP A 105 7.73 16.09 26.46
C ASP A 105 7.99 17.16 25.37
N VAL A 106 9.04 16.99 24.55
CA VAL A 106 9.41 18.01 23.54
C VAL A 106 9.51 17.37 22.16
N PRO A 107 8.54 17.63 21.27
CA PRO A 107 8.64 17.31 19.86
C PRO A 107 9.72 18.17 19.20
N ILE A 108 10.46 17.56 18.28
CA ILE A 108 11.50 18.23 17.51
C ILE A 108 11.01 18.39 16.07
N ASP A 109 10.63 19.61 15.72
CA ASP A 109 10.36 20.00 14.34
C ASP A 109 11.64 20.48 13.64
N PHE A 110 12.15 19.67 12.73
CA PHE A 110 13.33 20.00 11.93
C PHE A 110 13.08 21.08 10.87
N PHE A 111 11.82 21.32 10.50
CA PHE A 111 11.42 22.30 9.49
C PHE A 111 11.08 23.69 10.08
N ALA A 112 10.93 23.80 11.40
CA ALA A 112 10.56 25.06 12.07
C ALA A 112 11.50 26.24 11.76
N LEU A 113 12.80 25.99 11.60
CA LEU A 113 13.81 27.02 11.30
C LEU A 113 14.18 27.08 9.82
N HIS A 114 14.12 25.94 9.14
CA HIS A 114 14.46 25.80 7.73
C HIS A 114 13.33 25.02 7.04
N PRO A 115 12.22 25.70 6.71
CA PRO A 115 11.13 25.08 5.98
C PRO A 115 11.65 24.45 4.69
N ALA A 116 11.21 23.23 4.41
CA ALA A 116 11.60 22.54 3.19
C ALA A 116 10.65 22.87 2.05
N ASP A 117 11.20 23.41 0.96
CA ASP A 117 10.52 23.65 -0.32
C ASP A 117 10.34 22.32 -1.08
N GLY A 118 9.37 21.52 -0.63
CA GLY A 118 9.12 20.17 -1.12
C GLY A 118 10.14 19.13 -0.65
N PHE A 119 10.18 18.00 -1.36
CA PHE A 119 11.05 16.87 -1.06
C PHE A 119 12.38 16.92 -1.85
N PRO A 120 13.47 16.34 -1.32
CA PRO A 120 14.76 16.38 -1.99
C PRO A 120 14.74 15.57 -3.30
N ALA A 121 15.50 16.03 -4.30
CA ALA A 121 15.64 15.37 -5.60
C ALA A 121 16.35 13.99 -5.56
N VAL A 122 16.86 13.56 -4.40
CA VAL A 122 17.42 12.22 -4.18
C VAL A 122 16.82 11.69 -2.86
N PRO A 123 15.52 11.37 -2.85
CA PRO A 123 14.86 10.96 -1.62
C PRO A 123 15.28 9.56 -1.20
N VAL A 124 15.19 9.29 0.09
CA VAL A 124 15.13 7.93 0.63
C VAL A 124 13.64 7.66 0.85
N ILE A 125 13.07 6.77 0.05
CA ILE A 125 11.65 6.43 0.13
C ILE A 125 11.49 5.29 1.12
N LEU A 126 10.55 5.42 2.06
CA LEU A 126 10.37 4.55 3.20
C LEU A 126 8.92 4.07 3.28
N ALA A 127 8.75 2.77 3.57
CA ALA A 127 7.47 2.16 3.94
C ALA A 127 7.72 1.09 5.00
N VAL A 128 6.68 0.70 5.75
CA VAL A 128 6.73 -0.41 6.71
C VAL A 128 5.62 -1.40 6.42
N PHE A 129 5.86 -2.66 6.74
CA PHE A 129 4.89 -3.74 6.64
C PHE A 129 4.96 -4.54 7.94
N PRO A 130 3.92 -4.55 8.79
CA PRO A 130 3.96 -5.21 10.09
C PRO A 130 4.25 -6.72 10.04
N GLU A 131 3.92 -7.36 8.92
CA GLU A 131 4.21 -8.79 8.67
C GLU A 131 5.69 -9.05 8.33
N GLY A 132 6.49 -7.98 8.18
CA GLY A 132 7.83 -8.04 7.65
C GLY A 132 7.84 -8.24 6.14
N VAL A 133 9.01 -8.04 5.55
CA VAL A 133 9.23 -8.19 4.10
C VAL A 133 10.34 -9.20 3.86
N ASP A 134 10.15 -10.04 2.84
CA ASP A 134 11.18 -10.83 2.20
C ASP A 134 11.74 -10.06 0.99
N THR A 135 13.05 -10.07 0.83
CA THR A 135 13.73 -9.29 -0.22
C THR A 135 14.02 -10.11 -1.47
N SER A 136 13.70 -11.41 -1.50
CA SER A 136 14.10 -12.33 -2.56
C SER A 136 13.43 -12.06 -3.91
N ASN A 137 12.25 -11.42 -3.92
CA ASN A 137 11.56 -11.01 -5.14
C ASN A 137 11.81 -9.53 -5.52
N LEU A 138 12.55 -8.79 -4.70
CA LEU A 138 12.87 -7.38 -4.94
C LEU A 138 14.11 -7.23 -5.82
N VAL A 139 14.23 -6.08 -6.49
CA VAL A 139 15.51 -5.65 -7.07
C VAL A 139 16.37 -5.11 -5.94
N PHE A 140 17.35 -5.90 -5.51
CA PHE A 140 18.08 -5.66 -4.26
C PHE A 140 19.42 -4.97 -4.50
N HIS A 141 19.95 -4.28 -3.49
CA HIS A 141 21.18 -3.46 -3.61
C HIS A 141 22.46 -4.25 -3.99
N THR A 142 22.43 -5.57 -3.94
CA THR A 142 23.55 -6.44 -4.34
C THR A 142 23.39 -7.06 -5.73
N ASP A 143 22.29 -6.78 -6.42
CA ASP A 143 22.02 -7.34 -7.75
C ASP A 143 22.96 -6.75 -8.80
N GLU A 144 23.28 -7.55 -9.83
CA GLU A 144 24.16 -7.13 -10.92
C GLU A 144 23.51 -6.10 -11.85
N SER A 145 22.19 -6.01 -11.88
CA SER A 145 21.43 -5.09 -12.72
C SER A 145 20.16 -4.60 -12.05
N TYR A 146 20.03 -3.27 -11.98
CA TYR A 146 18.84 -2.62 -11.45
C TYR A 146 17.80 -2.30 -12.53
N ALA A 147 18.07 -2.61 -13.80
CA ALA A 147 17.14 -2.32 -14.91
C ALA A 147 15.80 -3.07 -14.76
N ALA A 148 15.79 -4.19 -14.04
CA ALA A 148 14.57 -4.93 -13.71
C ALA A 148 13.54 -4.07 -12.95
N SER A 149 13.98 -3.07 -12.17
CA SER A 149 13.12 -2.16 -11.38
C SER A 149 12.23 -1.27 -12.24
N GLN A 150 12.58 -1.11 -13.53
CA GLN A 150 11.80 -0.33 -14.50
C GLN A 150 10.80 -1.18 -15.27
N THR A 151 10.71 -2.48 -14.98
CA THR A 151 9.81 -3.40 -15.68
C THR A 151 8.50 -3.58 -14.91
N PRO A 152 7.38 -3.87 -15.60
CA PRO A 152 6.11 -4.21 -14.94
C PRO A 152 6.16 -5.43 -14.03
N ALA A 153 7.22 -6.25 -14.13
CA ALA A 153 7.40 -7.42 -13.26
C ALA A 153 7.99 -7.06 -11.89
N SER A 154 8.58 -5.87 -11.70
CA SER A 154 9.18 -5.51 -10.42
C SER A 154 8.11 -5.29 -9.34
N PRO A 155 8.26 -5.83 -8.12
CA PRO A 155 7.33 -5.54 -7.02
C PRO A 155 7.32 -4.07 -6.59
N THR A 156 8.40 -3.34 -6.82
CA THR A 156 8.51 -1.91 -6.55
C THR A 156 8.62 -1.14 -7.87
N THR A 157 7.88 -0.05 -8.02
CA THR A 157 7.97 0.82 -9.18
C THR A 157 7.98 2.27 -8.73
N LEU A 158 8.87 3.06 -9.33
CA LEU A 158 8.94 4.51 -9.15
C LEU A 158 8.72 5.14 -10.51
N LEU A 159 7.69 5.96 -10.64
CA LEU A 159 7.29 6.60 -11.90
C LEU A 159 7.29 8.11 -11.76
N ASP A 160 7.75 8.81 -12.79
CA ASP A 160 7.45 10.22 -12.99
C ASP A 160 5.98 10.36 -13.44
N ALA A 161 5.16 11.08 -12.68
CA ALA A 161 3.70 11.11 -12.91
C ALA A 161 3.32 11.82 -14.22
N ASP A 162 4.08 12.83 -14.64
CA ASP A 162 3.80 13.59 -15.85
C ASP A 162 4.13 12.80 -17.13
N THR A 163 5.21 12.04 -17.09
CA THR A 163 5.75 11.35 -18.27
C THR A 163 5.44 9.84 -18.30
N GLY A 164 5.10 9.25 -17.15
CA GLY A 164 5.00 7.81 -16.96
C GLY A 164 6.34 7.07 -17.06
N ALA A 165 7.47 7.79 -17.07
CA ALA A 165 8.78 7.19 -17.18
C ALA A 165 9.14 6.46 -15.87
N ALA A 166 9.60 5.22 -15.99
CA ALA A 166 10.08 4.45 -14.85
C ALA A 166 11.50 4.87 -14.45
N VAL A 167 11.68 5.14 -13.17
CA VAL A 167 12.95 5.51 -12.55
C VAL A 167 13.64 4.26 -12.05
N MET A 168 14.89 4.08 -12.47
CA MET A 168 15.71 2.97 -11.99
C MET A 168 15.98 3.11 -10.49
N HIS A 169 15.76 2.04 -9.74
CA HIS A 169 15.95 2.02 -8.30
C HIS A 169 16.34 0.62 -7.81
N PHE A 170 16.71 0.54 -6.53
CA PHE A 170 16.70 -0.72 -5.79
C PHE A 170 15.88 -0.56 -4.50
N ALA A 171 15.45 -1.67 -3.93
CA ALA A 171 14.78 -1.74 -2.66
C ALA A 171 15.58 -2.58 -1.66
N GLU A 172 15.66 -2.15 -0.41
CA GLU A 172 16.37 -2.86 0.66
C GLU A 172 15.64 -2.72 2.00
N LEU A 173 16.08 -3.45 3.03
CA LEU A 173 15.55 -3.31 4.38
C LEU A 173 16.51 -2.56 5.29
N ASP A 174 15.96 -1.79 6.23
CA ASP A 174 16.76 -1.13 7.26
C ASP A 174 17.52 -2.18 8.09
N THR A 175 18.84 -2.20 7.91
CA THR A 175 19.73 -3.11 8.63
C THR A 175 19.82 -2.78 10.12
N ARG A 176 19.31 -1.61 10.56
CA ARG A 176 19.33 -1.19 11.96
C ARG A 176 18.20 -1.69 12.83
N ARG A 177 17.15 -2.26 12.22
CA ARG A 177 15.97 -2.78 12.92
C ARG A 177 15.68 -4.23 12.58
N THR A 178 16.73 -5.04 12.40
CA THR A 178 16.58 -6.48 12.11
C THR A 178 15.95 -7.27 13.26
N ASP A 179 15.95 -6.71 14.47
CA ASP A 179 15.37 -7.27 15.69
C ASP A 179 13.85 -7.07 15.81
N LEU A 180 13.26 -6.16 15.02
CA LEU A 180 11.82 -5.83 15.05
C LEU A 180 11.28 -5.74 13.63
N PRO A 181 11.02 -6.89 12.97
CA PRO A 181 10.57 -6.96 11.57
C PRO A 181 9.35 -6.09 11.27
N GLU A 182 8.42 -5.97 12.22
CA GLU A 182 7.19 -5.19 12.09
C GLU A 182 7.42 -3.67 12.03
N ARG A 183 8.62 -3.22 12.40
CA ARG A 183 9.07 -1.82 12.31
C ARG A 183 10.29 -1.66 11.40
N GLN A 184 10.67 -2.71 10.68
CA GLN A 184 11.81 -2.67 9.78
C GLN A 184 11.38 -2.01 8.46
N ALA A 185 11.92 -0.82 8.18
CA ALA A 185 11.55 -0.10 6.97
C ALA A 185 12.02 -0.80 5.70
N LEU A 186 11.12 -0.91 4.71
CA LEU A 186 11.47 -1.04 3.31
C LEU A 186 11.98 0.32 2.81
N ILE A 187 13.14 0.32 2.19
CA ILE A 187 13.83 1.50 1.69
C ILE A 187 13.95 1.38 0.18
N ILE A 188 13.36 2.31 -0.57
CA ILE A 188 13.51 2.42 -2.02
C ILE A 188 14.47 3.57 -2.33
N ARG A 189 15.50 3.29 -3.14
CA ARG A 189 16.55 4.26 -3.49
C ARG A 189 16.61 4.48 -5.00
N PRO A 190 16.21 5.66 -5.48
CA PRO A 190 16.43 6.05 -6.86
C PRO A 190 17.92 6.05 -7.19
N LEU A 191 18.27 5.57 -8.39
CA LEU A 191 19.64 5.57 -8.91
C LEU A 191 19.94 6.77 -9.81
N GLU A 192 19.00 7.71 -9.87
CA GLU A 192 19.11 8.98 -10.58
C GLU A 192 18.48 10.10 -9.77
N ARG A 193 18.89 11.34 -10.10
CA ARG A 193 18.30 12.53 -9.51
C ARG A 193 16.91 12.74 -10.11
N LEU A 194 15.90 12.80 -9.26
CA LEU A 194 14.53 13.17 -9.63
C LEU A 194 14.47 14.64 -10.09
N GLN A 195 13.47 14.97 -10.90
CA GLN A 195 13.28 16.32 -11.43
C GLN A 195 12.58 17.20 -10.39
N ASP A 196 13.00 18.46 -10.31
CA ASP A 196 12.41 19.42 -9.37
C ASP A 196 11.02 19.83 -9.88
N GLY A 197 10.05 19.96 -8.99
CA GLY A 197 8.67 20.34 -9.35
C GLY A 197 7.86 19.24 -10.03
N HIS A 198 8.38 18.00 -10.08
CA HIS A 198 7.66 16.84 -10.59
C HIS A 198 7.05 16.04 -9.44
N ARG A 199 5.91 15.42 -9.71
CA ARG A 199 5.30 14.41 -8.84
C ARG A 199 5.80 13.02 -9.23
N TYR A 200 6.06 12.20 -8.22
CA TYR A 200 6.50 10.82 -8.41
C TYR A 200 5.55 9.85 -7.72
N ILE A 201 5.22 8.75 -8.42
CA ILE A 201 4.36 7.69 -7.93
C ILE A 201 5.23 6.51 -7.50
N VAL A 202 5.04 6.05 -6.27
CA VAL A 202 5.64 4.80 -5.76
C VAL A 202 4.55 3.75 -5.70
N ALA A 203 4.70 2.68 -6.49
CA ALA A 203 3.78 1.55 -6.48
C ALA A 203 4.49 0.33 -5.87
N LEU A 204 3.84 -0.26 -4.86
CA LEU A 204 4.28 -1.48 -4.17
C LEU A 204 3.23 -2.57 -4.44
N ARG A 205 3.63 -3.64 -5.13
CA ARG A 205 2.75 -4.74 -5.54
C ARG A 205 3.45 -6.08 -5.31
N HIS A 206 2.72 -7.12 -4.90
CA HIS A 206 3.32 -8.44 -4.69
C HIS A 206 4.52 -8.41 -3.73
N ILE A 207 4.45 -7.54 -2.71
CA ILE A 207 5.44 -7.55 -1.63
C ILE A 207 5.18 -8.79 -0.78
N GLU A 208 6.18 -9.65 -0.66
CA GLU A 208 6.07 -10.89 0.09
C GLU A 208 6.62 -10.70 1.51
N ASN A 209 6.01 -11.38 2.48
CA ASN A 209 6.55 -11.55 3.82
C ASN A 209 7.48 -12.77 3.88
N ARG A 210 8.13 -12.98 5.03
CA ARG A 210 9.10 -14.07 5.21
C ARG A 210 8.49 -15.47 5.23
N ASP A 211 7.17 -15.57 5.30
CA ASP A 211 6.43 -16.82 5.20
C ASP A 211 6.03 -17.13 3.74
N GLY A 212 6.36 -16.25 2.79
CA GLY A 212 6.06 -16.38 1.36
C GLY A 212 4.63 -15.97 0.98
N ALA A 213 3.91 -15.28 1.87
CA ALA A 213 2.61 -14.71 1.58
C ALA A 213 2.72 -13.24 1.18
N GLU A 214 1.79 -12.73 0.37
CA GLU A 214 1.72 -11.30 0.09
C GLU A 214 1.30 -10.53 1.35
N VAL A 215 1.96 -9.40 1.62
CA VAL A 215 1.63 -8.52 2.74
C VAL A 215 0.23 -7.94 2.57
N ALA A 216 -0.45 -7.69 3.69
CA ALA A 216 -1.76 -7.06 3.70
C ALA A 216 -1.73 -5.68 3.03
N THR A 217 -2.84 -5.30 2.39
CA THR A 217 -3.04 -3.92 1.94
C THR A 217 -3.50 -3.08 3.14
N PRO A 218 -2.89 -1.91 3.42
CA PRO A 218 -3.34 -1.08 4.53
C PRO A 218 -4.74 -0.54 4.23
N ASN A 219 -5.55 -0.38 5.26
CA ASN A 219 -6.97 -0.05 5.19
C ASN A 219 -7.22 1.27 4.46
N GLY A 220 -6.40 2.29 4.74
CA GLY A 220 -6.51 3.59 4.07
C GLY A 220 -6.32 3.50 2.57
N PHE A 221 -5.22 2.87 2.12
CA PHE A 221 -4.98 2.64 0.70
C PHE A 221 -6.05 1.75 0.07
N ARG A 222 -6.49 0.69 0.75
CA ARG A 222 -7.55 -0.19 0.26
C ARG A 222 -8.82 0.59 -0.06
N GLN A 223 -9.27 1.46 0.84
CA GLN A 223 -10.48 2.25 0.62
C GLN A 223 -10.35 3.23 -0.56
N ILE A 224 -9.17 3.81 -0.77
CA ILE A 224 -8.92 4.64 -1.97
C ILE A 224 -9.00 3.77 -3.23
N ARG A 225 -8.23 2.68 -3.28
CA ARG A 225 -8.14 1.76 -4.43
C ARG A 225 -9.50 1.17 -4.82
N ASP A 226 -10.30 0.81 -3.83
CA ASP A 226 -11.58 0.11 -4.03
C ASP A 226 -12.78 1.08 -4.18
N GLY A 227 -12.54 2.40 -4.16
CA GLY A 227 -13.58 3.42 -4.35
C GLY A 227 -14.50 3.61 -3.14
N GLU A 228 -14.05 3.20 -1.95
CA GLU A 228 -14.82 3.21 -0.69
C GLU A 228 -14.47 4.42 0.21
N ALA A 229 -13.53 5.27 -0.21
CA ALA A 229 -13.03 6.41 0.58
C ALA A 229 -13.90 7.69 0.49
N ALA A 230 -14.99 7.68 -0.27
CA ALA A 230 -15.79 8.89 -0.57
C ALA A 230 -16.34 9.59 0.69
N ASP A 231 -16.65 8.82 1.73
CA ASP A 231 -17.20 9.32 3.00
C ASP A 231 -16.16 9.41 4.13
N VAL A 232 -14.86 9.34 3.81
CA VAL A 232 -13.75 9.46 4.76
C VAL A 232 -13.00 10.77 4.52
N PRO A 233 -13.31 11.86 5.26
CA PRO A 233 -12.73 13.18 5.01
C PRO A 233 -11.20 13.22 5.01
N ALA A 234 -10.56 12.39 5.84
CA ALA A 234 -9.10 12.29 5.91
C ALA A 234 -8.45 11.75 4.61
N LEU A 235 -9.21 11.00 3.78
CA LEU A 235 -8.73 10.45 2.52
C LEU A 235 -9.05 11.35 1.31
N ALA A 236 -9.91 12.37 1.46
CA ALA A 236 -10.48 13.12 0.34
C ALA A 236 -9.42 13.74 -0.60
N GLY A 237 -8.36 14.33 -0.03
CA GLY A 237 -7.26 14.92 -0.83
C GLY A 237 -6.46 13.86 -1.60
N LEU A 238 -6.32 12.65 -1.05
CA LEU A 238 -5.60 11.56 -1.71
C LEU A 238 -6.44 10.89 -2.80
N VAL A 239 -7.76 10.79 -2.62
CA VAL A 239 -8.68 10.27 -3.63
C VAL A 239 -8.62 11.11 -4.90
N GLU A 240 -8.60 12.44 -4.77
CA GLU A 240 -8.52 13.33 -5.93
C GLU A 240 -7.26 13.03 -6.77
N HIS A 241 -6.11 12.87 -6.11
CA HIS A 241 -4.85 12.54 -6.77
C HIS A 241 -4.78 11.12 -7.32
N TYR A 242 -5.46 10.16 -6.68
CA TYR A 242 -5.51 8.78 -7.15
C TYR A 242 -6.27 8.69 -8.48
N GLU A 243 -7.45 9.30 -8.56
CA GLU A 243 -8.32 9.24 -9.75
C GLU A 243 -7.80 10.06 -10.96
N GLN A 244 -7.02 11.11 -10.69
CA GLN A 244 -6.51 11.99 -11.76
C GLN A 244 -5.26 11.43 -12.43
N ASP A 245 -4.42 10.72 -11.67
CA ASP A 245 -3.01 10.50 -12.03
C ASP A 245 -2.57 9.01 -12.00
N ILE A 246 -3.42 8.08 -11.56
CA ILE A 246 -3.13 6.62 -11.48
C ILE A 246 -4.14 5.84 -12.35
#